data_AF-A0A1P8BFA4-F1
#
_entry.id   AF-A0A1P8BFA4-F1
#
_cell.length_a   1.000
_cell.length_b   1.000
_cell.length_c   1.000
_cell.angle_alpha   90.00
_cell.angle_beta   90.00
_cell.angle_gamma   90.00
#
_symmetry.space_group_name_H-M   'P 1'
#
loop_
_entity.id
_entity.type
_entity.pdbx_description
1 polymer ?
#
loop_
_entity_poly.entity_id
_entity_poly.type
_entity_poly.pdbx_seq_one_letter_code
_entity_poly.pdbx_strand_id
1 'polypeptide(L)'
;MATPMENENPNFARTATSFRNFVSKDPDSQFPAESGRYHLYISYACPWASRCLAILKLKGLDKAISFSSVQPLWRNTKENDEHMGWVFPDSDTEVLGAERDHINGAKSVRELYDIASSNYTGKYTVPVLWDKKLKTIVNNESSEILRMFNTEFNHVAENPSLDLYPPNLRAIIDETNEWIHDGINNGVYKCGFATNQETYDVEVKRLYEALDRCEDILRKQRFLCGNTLTESDIRLFVTVIRFDEVILPRIVLFSDFHIYVLFNLPYIF
;
A
#
# COMPACT_ATOMS: atom_id res chain seq x y z
N MET A 1 22.05 21.96 -18.89
CA MET A 1 21.41 22.96 -18.01
C MET A 1 20.17 22.30 -17.46
N ALA A 2 20.18 21.90 -16.19
CA ALA A 2 19.02 21.30 -15.54
C ALA A 2 17.99 22.39 -15.26
N THR A 3 16.75 22.16 -15.70
CA THR A 3 15.58 22.96 -15.35
C THR A 3 15.22 22.69 -13.88
N PRO A 4 15.11 23.70 -13.01
CA PRO A 4 14.60 23.50 -11.67
C PRO A 4 13.06 23.39 -11.73
N MET A 5 12.53 22.27 -11.25
CA MET A 5 11.14 22.19 -10.83
C MET A 5 11.13 21.82 -9.35
N GLU A 6 11.43 22.80 -8.51
CA GLU A 6 11.23 22.70 -7.07
C GLU A 6 9.87 23.33 -6.74
N ASN A 7 8.92 22.47 -6.36
CA ASN A 7 7.94 22.91 -5.38
C ASN A 7 8.72 23.16 -4.09
N GLU A 8 8.92 24.43 -3.73
CA GLU A 8 9.52 24.91 -2.48
C GLU A 8 8.62 24.60 -1.25
N ASN A 9 8.18 23.35 -1.11
CA ASN A 9 7.65 22.87 0.15
C ASN A 9 8.64 21.85 0.71
N PRO A 10 9.37 22.17 1.79
CA PRO A 10 10.29 21.22 2.41
C PRO A 10 9.57 19.98 2.95
N ASN A 11 8.24 20.05 3.11
CA ASN A 11 7.42 18.93 3.54
C ASN A 11 6.96 18.07 2.36
N PHE A 12 7.28 16.77 2.42
CA PHE A 12 6.73 15.78 1.51
C PHE A 12 5.20 15.70 1.62
N ALA A 13 4.49 16.08 0.55
CA ALA A 13 3.04 15.96 0.44
C ALA A 13 2.65 14.80 -0.48
N ARG A 14 1.88 13.84 0.06
CA ARG A 14 1.39 12.69 -0.71
C ARG A 14 0.21 13.11 -1.60
N THR A 15 0.30 12.83 -2.90
CA THR A 15 -0.78 13.06 -3.85
C THR A 15 -1.93 12.07 -3.62
N ALA A 16 -3.16 12.57 -3.61
CA ALA A 16 -4.35 11.72 -3.47
C ALA A 16 -4.56 10.80 -4.68
N THR A 17 -5.18 9.65 -4.43
CA THR A 17 -5.61 8.66 -5.43
C THR A 17 -6.89 9.10 -6.15
N SER A 18 -7.09 8.65 -7.38
CA SER A 18 -8.07 9.20 -8.32
C SER A 18 -9.20 8.26 -8.70
N PHE A 19 -8.96 6.95 -8.71
CA PHE A 19 -10.00 5.96 -8.97
C PHE A 19 -10.55 5.48 -7.64
N ARG A 20 -11.82 5.83 -7.38
CA ARG A 20 -12.47 5.68 -6.07
C ARG A 20 -13.83 4.98 -6.16
N ASN A 21 -14.06 4.19 -7.23
CA ASN A 21 -15.25 3.37 -7.29
C ASN A 21 -15.15 2.23 -6.28
N PHE A 22 -16.30 1.62 -5.96
CA PHE A 22 -16.39 0.62 -4.92
C PHE A 22 -17.03 -0.66 -5.48
N VAL A 23 -16.43 -1.81 -5.17
CA VAL A 23 -17.08 -3.10 -5.40
C VAL A 23 -18.16 -3.28 -4.34
N SER A 24 -19.35 -3.75 -4.71
CA SER A 24 -20.46 -3.95 -3.80
C SER A 24 -20.97 -5.38 -3.84
N LYS A 25 -21.46 -5.90 -2.72
CA LYS A 25 -22.22 -7.15 -2.65
C LYS A 25 -23.56 -7.11 -3.38
N ASP A 26 -24.04 -5.91 -3.74
CA ASP A 26 -25.25 -5.72 -4.53
C ASP A 26 -25.00 -6.20 -5.98
N PRO A 27 -25.71 -7.25 -6.46
CA PRO A 27 -25.53 -7.78 -7.80
C PRO A 27 -25.88 -6.77 -8.91
N ASP A 28 -26.70 -5.76 -8.61
CA ASP A 28 -27.13 -4.73 -9.57
C ASP A 28 -26.19 -3.51 -9.58
N SER A 29 -25.16 -3.50 -8.73
CA SER A 29 -24.15 -2.44 -8.74
C SER A 29 -23.31 -2.45 -10.03
N GLN A 30 -22.66 -1.33 -10.34
CA GLN A 30 -21.73 -1.26 -11.49
C GLN A 30 -20.59 -2.28 -11.36
N PHE A 31 -20.12 -2.47 -10.12
CA PHE A 31 -19.03 -3.37 -9.75
C PHE A 31 -19.54 -4.37 -8.68
N PRO A 32 -20.33 -5.39 -9.05
CA PRO A 32 -20.78 -6.44 -8.15
C PRO A 32 -19.64 -7.39 -7.81
N ALA A 33 -19.55 -7.83 -6.55
CA ALA A 33 -18.53 -8.72 -6.00
C ALA A 33 -18.52 -10.14 -6.61
N GLU A 34 -18.23 -10.27 -7.89
CA GLU A 34 -18.29 -11.51 -8.65
C GLU A 34 -16.94 -12.25 -8.69
N SER A 35 -16.96 -13.55 -8.37
CA SER A 35 -15.79 -14.41 -8.47
C SER A 35 -15.26 -14.46 -9.90
N GLY A 36 -13.95 -14.31 -10.07
CA GLY A 36 -13.28 -14.34 -11.35
C GLY A 36 -13.38 -13.05 -12.17
N ARG A 37 -14.09 -12.01 -11.71
CA ARG A 37 -14.22 -10.73 -12.42
C ARG A 37 -13.04 -9.78 -12.20
N TYR A 38 -12.48 -9.75 -11.00
CA TYR A 38 -11.49 -8.75 -10.59
C TYR A 38 -10.05 -9.27 -10.68
N HIS A 39 -9.13 -8.33 -10.85
CA HIS A 39 -7.70 -8.58 -10.79
C HIS A 39 -6.99 -7.49 -9.97
N LEU A 40 -6.04 -7.87 -9.12
CA LEU A 40 -5.28 -6.94 -8.30
C LEU A 40 -3.84 -6.83 -8.81
N TYR A 41 -3.45 -5.68 -9.36
CA TYR A 41 -2.05 -5.41 -9.67
C TYR A 41 -1.33 -4.83 -8.47
N ILE A 42 -0.18 -5.41 -8.13
CA ILE A 42 0.63 -5.03 -6.98
C ILE A 42 2.10 -4.88 -7.36
N SER A 43 2.89 -4.37 -6.42
CA SER A 43 4.31 -4.68 -6.33
C SER A 43 4.58 -5.21 -4.93
N TYR A 44 5.31 -6.31 -4.80
CA TYR A 44 5.79 -6.79 -3.49
C TYR A 44 6.66 -5.75 -2.76
N ALA A 45 7.30 -4.82 -3.48
CA ALA A 45 8.06 -3.74 -2.87
C ALA A 45 7.16 -2.68 -2.21
N CYS A 46 5.92 -2.50 -2.68
CA CYS A 46 5.03 -1.43 -2.23
C CYS A 46 4.25 -1.82 -0.96
N PRO A 47 4.40 -1.09 0.16
CA PRO A 47 3.65 -1.38 1.38
C PRO A 47 2.14 -1.17 1.21
N TRP A 48 1.72 -0.18 0.42
CA TRP A 48 0.31 0.09 0.15
C TRP A 48 -0.35 -1.07 -0.60
N ALA A 49 0.35 -1.65 -1.59
CA ALA A 49 -0.16 -2.80 -2.34
C ALA A 49 -0.12 -4.09 -1.51
N SER A 50 0.90 -4.23 -0.65
CA SER A 50 1.02 -5.37 0.27
C SER A 50 -0.15 -5.46 1.25
N ARG A 51 -0.79 -4.34 1.63
CA ARG A 51 -2.01 -4.35 2.45
C ARG A 51 -3.14 -5.08 1.77
N CYS A 52 -3.39 -4.75 0.51
CA CYS A 52 -4.44 -5.36 -0.30
C CYS A 52 -4.17 -6.85 -0.51
N LEU A 53 -2.92 -7.22 -0.77
CA LEU A 53 -2.54 -8.63 -0.88
C LEU A 53 -2.72 -9.38 0.45
N ALA A 54 -2.33 -8.77 1.58
CA ALA A 54 -2.46 -9.39 2.90
C ALA A 54 -3.92 -9.72 3.20
N ILE A 55 -4.84 -8.77 3.02
CA ILE A 55 -6.26 -9.04 3.26
C ILE A 55 -6.86 -10.02 2.24
N LEU A 56 -6.45 -9.96 0.96
CA LEU A 56 -6.86 -10.93 -0.05
C LEU A 56 -6.53 -12.36 0.39
N LYS A 57 -5.31 -12.57 0.93
CA LYS A 57 -4.89 -13.86 1.46
C LYS A 57 -5.57 -14.24 2.78
N LEU A 58 -5.70 -13.30 3.74
CA LEU A 58 -6.36 -13.55 5.02
C LEU A 58 -7.83 -13.93 4.86
N LYS A 59 -8.54 -13.29 3.93
CA LYS A 59 -9.94 -13.61 3.59
C LYS A 59 -10.07 -14.88 2.74
N GLY A 60 -8.98 -15.42 2.20
CA GLY A 60 -9.01 -16.55 1.26
C GLY A 60 -9.74 -16.20 -0.03
N LEU A 61 -9.41 -15.05 -0.62
CA LEU A 61 -10.03 -14.53 -1.84
C LEU A 61 -9.22 -14.86 -3.11
N ASP A 62 -8.11 -15.58 -3.01
CA ASP A 62 -7.19 -15.84 -4.12
C ASP A 62 -7.79 -16.74 -5.22
N LYS A 63 -8.86 -17.49 -4.92
CA LYS A 63 -9.65 -18.19 -5.94
C LYS A 63 -10.62 -17.28 -6.69
N ALA A 64 -11.07 -16.20 -6.05
CA ALA A 64 -12.07 -15.27 -6.59
C ALA A 64 -11.43 -14.06 -7.28
N ILE A 65 -10.29 -13.59 -6.76
CA ILE A 65 -9.57 -12.40 -7.23
C ILE A 65 -8.14 -12.82 -7.55
N SER A 66 -7.85 -12.88 -8.84
CA SER A 66 -6.47 -13.05 -9.33
C SER A 66 -5.63 -11.82 -8.99
N PHE A 67 -4.30 -11.97 -8.86
CA PHE A 67 -3.39 -10.85 -8.68
C PHE A 67 -2.10 -11.08 -9.47
N SER A 68 -1.40 -9.99 -9.80
CA SER A 68 -0.08 -10.03 -10.42
C SER A 68 0.85 -8.99 -9.85
N SER A 69 2.14 -9.33 -9.75
CA SER A 69 3.17 -8.40 -9.30
C SER A 69 4.01 -7.90 -10.46
N VAL A 70 4.20 -6.58 -10.50
CA VAL A 70 5.20 -5.92 -11.35
C VAL A 70 6.61 -6.13 -10.80
N GLN A 71 7.61 -5.73 -11.58
CA GLN A 71 9.00 -5.69 -11.12
C GLN A 71 9.16 -4.76 -9.90
N PRO A 72 10.12 -5.05 -8.99
CA PRO A 72 10.35 -4.24 -7.80
C PRO A 72 11.08 -2.92 -8.10
N LEU A 73 11.77 -2.83 -9.24
CA LEU A 73 12.53 -1.64 -9.65
C LEU A 73 11.74 -0.81 -10.66
N TRP A 74 11.72 0.51 -10.44
CA TRP A 74 11.16 1.44 -11.42
C TRP A 74 12.02 1.51 -12.68
N ARG A 75 11.37 1.50 -13.85
CA ARG A 75 11.99 1.63 -15.17
C ARG A 75 11.18 2.59 -16.04
N ASN A 76 11.73 2.96 -17.21
CA ASN A 76 11.00 3.77 -18.19
C ASN A 76 9.67 3.08 -18.54
N THR A 77 8.58 3.83 -18.44
CA THR A 77 7.22 3.31 -18.70
C THR A 77 6.78 3.50 -20.14
N LYS A 78 7.44 4.38 -20.89
CA LYS A 78 7.28 4.58 -22.33
C LYS A 78 8.65 4.88 -22.94
N GLU A 79 8.82 4.53 -24.21
CA GLU A 79 10.05 4.82 -24.95
C GLU A 79 10.20 6.32 -25.27
N ASN A 80 9.08 7.03 -25.37
CA ASN A 80 9.02 8.40 -25.90
C ASN A 80 8.99 9.49 -24.81
N ASP A 81 9.17 9.13 -23.53
CA ASP A 81 9.34 10.09 -22.44
C ASP A 81 10.23 9.56 -21.31
N GLU A 82 10.55 10.43 -20.36
CA GLU A 82 11.44 10.13 -19.22
C GLU A 82 10.69 9.60 -17.99
N HIS A 83 9.40 9.23 -18.12
CA HIS A 83 8.62 8.82 -16.96
C HIS A 83 9.03 7.42 -16.48
N MET A 84 9.57 7.36 -15.26
CA MET A 84 9.93 6.15 -14.54
C MET A 84 8.78 5.64 -13.67
N GLY A 85 8.54 4.33 -13.66
CA GLY A 85 7.49 3.73 -12.84
C GLY A 85 7.47 2.21 -12.88
N TRP A 86 6.36 1.64 -12.45
CA TRP A 86 6.15 0.20 -12.36
C TRP A 86 6.01 -0.45 -13.74
N VAL A 87 6.88 -1.41 -14.04
CA VAL A 87 6.89 -2.17 -15.29
C VAL A 87 6.69 -3.66 -15.06
N PHE A 88 6.04 -4.33 -16.01
CA PHE A 88 5.97 -5.79 -16.03
C PHE A 88 7.29 -6.36 -16.57
N PRO A 89 7.71 -7.56 -16.14
CA PRO A 89 8.80 -8.28 -16.80
C PRO A 89 8.41 -8.69 -18.23
N ASP A 90 9.40 -8.94 -19.08
CA ASP A 90 9.21 -9.44 -20.45
C ASP A 90 8.92 -10.94 -20.50
N SER A 91 9.18 -11.67 -19.40
CA SER A 91 8.81 -13.07 -19.21
C SER A 91 8.56 -13.37 -17.74
N ASP A 92 7.79 -14.42 -17.46
CA ASP A 92 7.40 -14.81 -16.09
C ASP A 92 8.58 -15.42 -15.30
N THR A 93 9.73 -15.56 -15.94
CA THR A 93 10.99 -16.06 -15.36
C THR A 93 12.09 -14.99 -15.29
N GLU A 94 11.87 -13.78 -15.80
CA GLU A 94 12.89 -12.72 -15.82
C GLU A 94 13.22 -12.23 -14.40
N VAL A 95 12.17 -12.00 -13.59
CA VAL A 95 12.29 -11.47 -12.24
C VAL A 95 11.47 -12.35 -11.30
N LEU A 96 12.12 -12.99 -10.34
CA LEU A 96 11.46 -13.89 -9.39
C LEU A 96 10.33 -13.15 -8.65
N GLY A 97 9.11 -13.72 -8.70
CA GLY A 97 7.94 -13.16 -8.06
C GLY A 97 7.26 -12.02 -8.83
N ALA A 98 7.79 -11.60 -9.97
CA ALA A 98 7.06 -10.75 -10.92
C ALA A 98 6.64 -11.58 -12.13
N GLU A 99 5.52 -11.21 -12.72
CA GLU A 99 4.96 -11.91 -13.89
C GLU A 99 4.48 -10.91 -14.93
N ARG A 100 4.38 -11.34 -16.19
CA ARG A 100 3.80 -10.50 -17.24
C ARG A 100 2.34 -10.19 -16.92
N ASP A 101 1.84 -9.10 -17.49
CA ASP A 101 0.41 -8.85 -17.47
C ASP A 101 -0.33 -9.83 -18.39
N HIS A 102 -0.88 -10.90 -17.81
CA HIS A 102 -1.69 -11.88 -18.52
C HIS A 102 -3.13 -11.41 -18.81
N ILE A 103 -3.54 -10.24 -18.29
CA ILE A 103 -4.92 -9.74 -18.42
C ILE A 103 -5.04 -8.79 -19.61
N ASN A 104 -4.19 -7.76 -19.70
CA ASN A 104 -4.26 -6.76 -20.76
C ASN A 104 -3.04 -6.79 -21.70
N GLY A 105 -1.98 -7.55 -21.35
CA GLY A 105 -0.71 -7.52 -22.08
C GLY A 105 0.07 -6.21 -21.91
N ALA A 106 -0.24 -5.43 -20.88
CA ALA A 106 0.42 -4.16 -20.60
C ALA A 106 1.92 -4.36 -20.28
N LYS A 107 2.76 -3.44 -20.72
CA LYS A 107 4.20 -3.41 -20.38
C LYS A 107 4.50 -2.58 -19.14
N SER A 108 3.59 -1.68 -18.77
CA SER A 108 3.71 -0.87 -17.55
C SER A 108 2.38 -0.67 -16.85
N VAL A 109 2.41 -0.33 -15.56
CA VAL A 109 1.19 0.08 -14.83
C VAL A 109 0.60 1.33 -15.45
N ARG A 110 1.43 2.22 -16.00
CA ARG A 110 0.96 3.41 -16.72
C ARG A 110 0.00 3.06 -17.85
N GLU A 111 0.28 2.02 -18.63
CA GLU A 111 -0.62 1.57 -19.69
C GLU A 111 -1.98 1.12 -19.16
N LEU A 112 -2.07 0.54 -17.96
CA LEU A 112 -3.36 0.20 -17.34
C LEU A 112 -4.20 1.46 -17.08
N TYR A 113 -3.57 2.54 -16.63
CA TYR A 113 -4.26 3.82 -16.44
C TYR A 113 -4.65 4.45 -17.78
N ASP A 114 -3.78 4.36 -18.79
CA ASP A 114 -4.08 4.85 -20.14
C ASP A 114 -5.27 4.09 -20.77
N ILE A 115 -5.37 2.77 -20.53
CA ILE A 115 -6.52 1.96 -20.95
C ILE A 115 -7.79 2.41 -20.21
N ALA A 116 -7.70 2.65 -18.90
CA ALA A 116 -8.87 3.03 -18.10
C ALA A 116 -9.34 4.47 -18.35
N SER A 117 -8.45 5.38 -18.73
CA SER A 117 -8.77 6.78 -19.01
C SER A 117 -7.69 7.43 -19.89
N SER A 118 -8.08 7.86 -21.10
CA SER A 118 -7.19 8.53 -22.05
C SER A 118 -6.69 9.91 -21.58
N ASN A 119 -7.34 10.49 -20.56
CA ASN A 119 -7.07 11.84 -20.06
C ASN A 119 -6.51 11.82 -18.63
N TYR A 120 -5.93 10.69 -18.20
CA TYR A 120 -5.36 10.59 -16.87
C TYR A 120 -4.08 11.43 -16.72
N THR A 121 -4.03 12.26 -15.68
CA THR A 121 -2.89 13.16 -15.40
C THR A 121 -2.28 12.96 -14.01
N GLY A 122 -2.73 11.94 -13.28
CA GLY A 122 -2.25 11.65 -11.92
C GLY A 122 -1.02 10.72 -11.89
N LYS A 123 -0.70 10.20 -10.71
CA LYS A 123 0.40 9.24 -10.52
C LYS A 123 -0.04 7.81 -10.84
N TYR A 124 0.80 7.10 -11.59
CA TYR A 124 0.57 5.69 -11.93
C TYR A 124 0.99 4.77 -10.78
N THR A 125 0.11 4.59 -9.80
CA THR A 125 0.41 3.88 -8.55
C THR A 125 -0.07 2.43 -8.55
N VAL A 126 0.56 1.60 -7.71
CA VAL A 126 0.00 0.33 -7.21
C VAL A 126 -0.43 0.52 -5.74
N PRO A 127 -1.47 -0.17 -5.25
CA PRO A 127 -2.25 -1.21 -5.93
C PRO A 127 -3.21 -0.65 -6.98
N VAL A 128 -3.63 -1.52 -7.91
CA VAL A 128 -4.73 -1.25 -8.85
C VAL A 128 -5.71 -2.41 -8.77
N LEU A 129 -6.95 -2.14 -8.34
CA LEU A 129 -8.06 -3.07 -8.46
C LEU A 129 -8.70 -2.89 -9.83
N TRP A 130 -8.54 -3.90 -10.69
CA TRP A 130 -8.95 -3.90 -12.08
C TRP A 130 -10.23 -4.73 -12.28
N ASP A 131 -11.16 -4.21 -13.09
CA ASP A 131 -12.31 -4.96 -13.58
C ASP A 131 -12.01 -5.53 -14.97
N LYS A 132 -11.95 -6.85 -15.10
CA LYS A 132 -11.66 -7.52 -16.37
C LYS A 132 -12.81 -7.42 -17.37
N LYS A 133 -14.06 -7.24 -16.91
CA LYS A 133 -15.23 -7.12 -17.79
C LYS A 133 -15.31 -5.74 -18.42
N LEU A 134 -15.19 -4.70 -17.59
CA LEU A 134 -15.27 -3.30 -18.03
C LEU A 134 -13.93 -2.74 -18.51
N LYS A 135 -12.83 -3.49 -18.34
CA LYS A 135 -11.46 -3.09 -18.70
C LYS A 135 -11.11 -1.71 -18.15
N THR A 136 -11.36 -1.53 -16.85
CA THR A 136 -11.11 -0.26 -16.16
C THR A 136 -10.60 -0.47 -14.75
N ILE A 137 -10.03 0.60 -14.18
CA ILE A 137 -9.64 0.64 -12.78
C ILE A 137 -10.89 0.92 -11.93
N VAL A 138 -11.21 -0.01 -11.03
CA VAL A 138 -12.24 0.21 -10.02
C VAL A 138 -11.72 1.17 -8.98
N ASN A 139 -10.57 0.84 -8.38
CA ASN A 139 -10.02 1.59 -7.26
C ASN A 139 -8.49 1.49 -7.22
N ASN A 140 -7.81 2.58 -6.84
CA ASN A 140 -6.36 2.60 -6.59
C ASN A 140 -5.97 3.12 -5.20
N GLU A 141 -6.93 3.22 -4.28
CA GLU A 141 -6.77 3.55 -2.87
C GLU A 141 -6.72 2.28 -2.01
N SER A 142 -5.54 1.99 -1.44
CA SER A 142 -5.33 0.73 -0.71
C SER A 142 -6.19 0.60 0.55
N SER A 143 -6.53 1.72 1.20
CA SER A 143 -7.40 1.69 2.38
C SER A 143 -8.83 1.28 2.02
N GLU A 144 -9.37 1.77 0.91
CA GLU A 144 -10.72 1.40 0.43
C GLU A 144 -10.76 -0.01 -0.12
N ILE A 145 -9.75 -0.43 -0.91
CA ILE A 145 -9.64 -1.82 -1.40
C ILE A 145 -9.61 -2.80 -0.23
N LEU A 146 -8.89 -2.45 0.85
CA LEU A 146 -8.88 -3.27 2.05
C LEU A 146 -10.29 -3.39 2.65
N ARG A 147 -11.03 -2.27 2.81
CA ARG A 147 -12.43 -2.33 3.28
C ARG A 147 -13.32 -3.18 2.37
N MET A 148 -13.20 -3.04 1.04
CA MET A 148 -13.97 -3.84 0.07
C MET A 148 -13.72 -5.34 0.25
N PHE A 149 -12.46 -5.75 0.35
CA PHE A 149 -12.11 -7.16 0.50
C PHE A 149 -12.54 -7.72 1.85
N ASN A 150 -12.63 -6.87 2.88
CA ASN A 150 -13.10 -7.29 4.20
C ASN A 150 -14.57 -7.76 4.20
N THR A 151 -15.46 -7.09 3.46
CA THR A 151 -16.92 -7.30 3.57
C THR A 151 -17.63 -7.72 2.29
N GLU A 152 -17.29 -7.13 1.15
CA GLU A 152 -18.13 -7.20 -0.06
C GLU A 152 -18.07 -8.58 -0.72
N PHE A 153 -16.93 -9.25 -0.60
CA PHE A 153 -16.69 -10.60 -1.13
C PHE A 153 -16.98 -11.73 -0.13
N ASN A 154 -17.63 -11.46 1.01
CA ASN A 154 -17.88 -12.48 2.03
C ASN A 154 -18.61 -13.73 1.51
N HIS A 155 -19.45 -13.61 0.50
CA HIS A 155 -20.18 -14.75 -0.07
C HIS A 155 -19.32 -15.69 -0.93
N VAL A 156 -18.09 -15.29 -1.30
CA VAL A 156 -17.12 -16.11 -2.06
C VAL A 156 -15.79 -16.31 -1.33
N ALA A 157 -15.61 -15.71 -0.15
CA ALA A 157 -14.42 -15.84 0.68
C ALA A 157 -14.35 -17.21 1.36
N GLU A 158 -13.15 -17.78 1.48
CA GLU A 158 -12.94 -18.98 2.30
C GLU A 158 -13.04 -18.69 3.80
N ASN A 159 -12.70 -17.46 4.22
CA ASN A 159 -12.80 -16.99 5.61
C ASN A 159 -13.83 -15.86 5.74
N PRO A 160 -15.13 -16.13 5.50
CA PRO A 160 -16.16 -15.09 5.43
C PRO A 160 -16.45 -14.45 6.79
N SER A 161 -16.22 -15.17 7.89
CA SER A 161 -16.43 -14.70 9.26
C SER A 161 -15.29 -13.84 9.80
N LEU A 162 -14.12 -13.81 9.13
CA LEU A 162 -13.02 -12.93 9.52
C LEU A 162 -13.41 -11.49 9.20
N ASP A 163 -13.54 -10.66 10.24
CA ASP A 163 -13.81 -9.22 10.12
C ASP A 163 -12.66 -8.44 10.75
N LEU A 164 -11.90 -7.73 9.90
CA LEU A 164 -10.75 -6.91 10.28
C LEU A 164 -11.17 -5.47 10.63
N TYR A 165 -12.48 -5.16 10.57
CA TYR A 165 -13.07 -3.90 11.01
C TYR A 165 -14.43 -4.08 11.71
N PRO A 166 -14.45 -4.83 12.82
CA PRO A 166 -15.69 -5.15 13.50
C PRO A 166 -16.31 -3.89 14.12
N PRO A 167 -17.66 -3.77 14.13
CA PRO A 167 -18.37 -2.58 14.60
C PRO A 167 -17.93 -2.04 15.97
N ASN A 168 -17.65 -2.92 16.92
CA ASN A 168 -17.25 -2.56 18.29
C ASN A 168 -15.83 -2.01 18.42
N LEU A 169 -14.98 -2.16 17.39
CA LEU A 169 -13.61 -1.64 17.40
C LEU A 169 -13.40 -0.49 16.40
N ARG A 170 -14.42 -0.04 15.67
CA ARG A 170 -14.23 0.93 14.58
C ARG A 170 -13.60 2.24 15.04
N ALA A 171 -14.10 2.81 16.13
CA ALA A 171 -13.59 4.08 16.66
C ALA A 171 -12.10 3.99 17.01
N ILE A 172 -11.68 2.92 17.70
CA ILE A 172 -10.26 2.72 18.05
C ILE A 172 -9.43 2.38 16.81
N ILE A 173 -9.95 1.63 15.84
CA ILE A 173 -9.26 1.33 14.59
C ILE A 173 -9.03 2.61 13.78
N ASP A 174 -10.03 3.48 13.67
CA ASP A 174 -9.92 4.70 12.87
C ASP A 174 -8.96 5.70 13.52
N GLU A 175 -9.03 5.89 14.85
CA GLU A 175 -8.03 6.67 15.58
C GLU A 175 -6.63 6.07 15.40
N THR A 176 -6.48 4.76 15.59
CA THR A 176 -5.20 4.06 15.42
C THR A 176 -4.63 4.21 14.02
N ASN A 177 -5.48 4.07 13.01
CA ASN A 177 -5.08 4.16 11.62
C ASN A 177 -4.63 5.57 11.23
N GLU A 178 -5.16 6.62 11.86
CA GLU A 178 -4.80 8.01 11.60
C GLU A 178 -3.36 8.29 12.04
N TRP A 179 -3.02 8.04 13.30
CA TRP A 179 -1.67 8.32 13.80
C TRP A 179 -0.63 7.31 13.26
N ILE A 180 -1.00 6.05 12.98
CA ILE A 180 -0.12 5.11 12.27
C ILE A 180 0.12 5.59 10.84
N HIS A 181 -0.90 6.12 10.16
CA HIS A 181 -0.71 6.62 8.81
C HIS A 181 0.24 7.81 8.80
N ASP A 182 -0.02 8.81 9.62
CA ASP A 182 0.74 10.06 9.60
C ASP A 182 2.15 9.91 10.17
N GLY A 183 2.27 9.25 11.32
CA GLY A 183 3.53 9.11 12.06
C GLY A 183 4.41 7.96 11.57
N ILE A 184 3.85 6.86 11.08
CA ILE A 184 4.64 5.67 10.71
C ILE A 184 4.61 5.44 9.19
N ASN A 185 3.44 5.12 8.62
CA ASN A 185 3.37 4.67 7.25
C ASN A 185 3.79 5.74 6.25
N ASN A 186 3.36 6.98 6.46
CA ASN A 186 3.78 8.15 5.68
C ASN A 186 5.00 8.82 6.33
N GLY A 187 5.15 8.76 7.66
CA GLY A 187 6.28 9.33 8.39
C GLY A 187 7.64 8.83 7.89
N VAL A 188 7.78 7.55 7.57
CA VAL A 188 9.03 7.02 6.98
C VAL A 188 9.37 7.64 5.62
N TYR A 189 8.35 7.98 4.82
CA TYR A 189 8.55 8.70 3.55
C TYR A 189 8.88 10.17 3.78
N LYS A 190 8.22 10.83 4.75
CA LYS A 190 8.53 12.21 5.14
C LYS A 190 9.98 12.34 5.61
N CYS A 191 10.46 11.38 6.40
CA CYS A 191 11.87 11.30 6.81
C CYS A 191 12.79 11.10 5.60
N GLY A 192 12.53 10.07 4.79
CA GLY A 192 13.40 9.69 3.67
C GLY A 192 13.42 10.68 2.49
N PHE A 193 12.42 11.56 2.39
CA PHE A 193 12.33 12.61 1.35
C PHE A 193 12.50 14.03 1.89
N ALA A 194 12.85 14.19 3.17
CA ALA A 194 13.18 15.51 3.71
C ALA A 194 14.37 16.11 2.94
N THR A 195 14.26 17.36 2.52
CA THR A 195 15.30 18.07 1.75
C THR A 195 16.25 18.89 2.62
N ASN A 196 15.97 18.98 3.93
CA ASN A 196 16.80 19.69 4.91
C ASN A 196 16.74 19.00 6.30
N GLN A 197 17.75 19.28 7.12
CA GLN A 197 17.93 18.65 8.44
C GLN A 197 16.80 18.99 9.42
N GLU A 198 16.32 20.24 9.44
CA GLU A 198 15.26 20.65 10.36
C GLU A 198 13.96 19.87 10.14
N THR A 199 13.57 19.68 8.88
CA THR A 199 12.40 18.87 8.52
C THR A 199 12.63 17.41 8.86
N TYR A 200 13.82 16.87 8.57
CA TYR A 200 14.17 15.51 8.94
C TYR A 200 14.08 15.29 10.46
N ASP A 201 14.66 16.17 11.28
CA ASP A 201 14.68 16.06 12.74
C ASP A 201 13.27 16.05 13.35
N VAL A 202 12.37 16.88 12.81
CA VAL A 202 10.96 16.92 13.23
C VAL A 202 10.25 15.62 12.86
N GLU A 203 10.42 15.14 11.63
CA GLU A 203 9.69 13.97 11.13
C GLU A 203 10.23 12.66 11.72
N VAL A 204 11.54 12.54 11.92
CA VAL A 204 12.13 11.35 12.55
C VAL A 204 11.72 11.26 14.01
N LYS A 205 11.65 12.39 14.73
CA LYS A 205 11.14 12.41 16.10
C LYS A 205 9.69 11.93 16.18
N ARG A 206 8.82 12.44 15.28
CA ARG A 206 7.41 11.99 15.18
C ARG A 206 7.28 10.51 14.87
N LEU A 207 8.14 9.98 14.00
CA LEU A 207 8.19 8.56 13.67
C LEU A 207 8.50 7.72 14.92
N TYR A 208 9.55 8.07 15.67
CA TYR A 208 9.91 7.34 16.88
C TYR A 208 8.87 7.47 17.99
N GLU A 209 8.27 8.65 18.20
CA GLU A 209 7.17 8.83 19.15
C GLU A 209 5.97 7.93 18.81
N ALA A 210 5.66 7.76 17.52
CA ALA A 210 4.59 6.86 17.07
C ALA A 210 4.97 5.38 17.23
N LEU A 211 6.23 5.01 16.99
CA LEU A 211 6.73 3.65 17.26
C LEU A 211 6.70 3.33 18.76
N ASP A 212 7.13 4.25 19.62
CA ASP A 212 7.04 4.09 21.08
C ASP A 212 5.59 3.89 21.54
N ARG A 213 4.63 4.62 20.91
CA ARG A 213 3.20 4.41 21.17
C ARG A 213 2.74 2.99 20.77
N CYS A 214 3.18 2.48 19.62
CA CYS A 214 2.91 1.09 19.23
C CYS A 214 3.46 0.10 20.27
N GLU A 215 4.69 0.30 20.72
CA GLU A 215 5.37 -0.56 21.70
C GLU A 215 4.62 -0.58 23.03
N ASP A 216 4.20 0.60 23.51
CA ASP A 216 3.45 0.73 24.76
C ASP A 216 2.07 0.08 24.73
N ILE A 217 1.50 -0.09 23.54
CA ILE A 217 0.27 -0.85 23.31
C ILE A 217 0.60 -2.35 23.26
N LEU A 218 1.53 -2.75 22.40
CA LEU A 218 1.84 -4.16 22.11
C LEU A 218 2.48 -4.89 23.29
N ARG A 219 3.15 -4.17 24.21
CA ARG A 219 3.61 -4.76 25.48
C ARG A 219 2.48 -5.18 26.43
N LYS A 220 1.27 -4.65 26.24
CA LYS A 220 0.09 -4.89 27.12
C LYS A 220 -0.93 -5.82 26.49
N GLN A 221 -0.95 -5.90 25.16
CA GLN A 221 -1.92 -6.69 24.40
C GLN A 221 -1.34 -7.15 23.08
N ARG A 222 -1.91 -8.21 22.49
CA ARG A 222 -1.34 -8.85 21.31
C ARG A 222 -1.44 -8.03 20.03
N PHE A 223 -2.44 -7.15 19.91
CA PHE A 223 -2.76 -6.39 18.69
C PHE A 223 -3.04 -4.93 19.03
N LEU A 224 -2.97 -4.03 18.05
CA LEU A 224 -3.07 -2.59 18.27
C LEU A 224 -4.43 -2.13 18.83
N CYS A 225 -5.51 -2.81 18.46
CA CYS A 225 -6.87 -2.41 18.80
C CYS A 225 -7.57 -3.41 19.74
N GLY A 226 -6.80 -4.20 20.51
CA GLY A 226 -7.31 -5.15 21.49
C GLY A 226 -6.70 -6.54 21.35
N ASN A 227 -7.53 -7.57 21.51
CA ASN A 227 -7.09 -8.98 21.53
C ASN A 227 -7.35 -9.73 20.20
N THR A 228 -7.77 -9.02 19.15
CA THR A 228 -8.04 -9.58 17.82
C THR A 228 -7.29 -8.80 16.77
N LEU A 229 -6.81 -9.50 15.74
CA LEU A 229 -6.19 -8.88 14.57
C LEU A 229 -7.19 -7.95 13.87
N THR A 230 -6.78 -6.74 13.56
CA THR A 230 -7.55 -5.77 12.78
C THR A 230 -6.73 -5.27 11.59
N GLU A 231 -7.35 -4.44 10.74
CA GLU A 231 -6.62 -3.80 9.67
C GLU A 231 -5.51 -2.84 10.14
N SER A 232 -5.57 -2.34 11.37
CA SER A 232 -4.51 -1.51 11.94
C SER A 232 -3.20 -2.27 12.03
N ASP A 233 -3.26 -3.54 12.45
CA ASP A 233 -2.09 -4.42 12.51
C ASP A 233 -1.51 -4.67 11.12
N ILE A 234 -2.36 -4.89 10.10
CA ILE A 234 -1.93 -5.06 8.71
C ILE A 234 -1.23 -3.79 8.22
N ARG A 235 -1.80 -2.61 8.53
CA ARG A 235 -1.25 -1.31 8.11
C ARG A 235 0.08 -1.01 8.77
N LEU A 236 0.27 -1.38 10.04
CA LEU A 236 1.55 -1.29 10.74
C LEU A 236 2.56 -2.29 10.16
N PHE A 237 2.18 -3.56 10.06
CA PHE A 237 3.04 -4.68 9.66
C PHE A 237 3.75 -4.42 8.33
N VAL A 238 3.03 -3.92 7.32
CA VAL A 238 3.64 -3.66 6.01
C VAL A 238 4.74 -2.59 6.03
N THR A 239 4.76 -1.71 7.04
CA THR A 239 5.87 -0.76 7.24
C THR A 239 6.97 -1.39 8.08
N VAL A 240 6.62 -2.00 9.22
CA VAL A 240 7.60 -2.59 10.17
C VAL A 240 8.44 -3.69 9.52
N ILE A 241 7.84 -4.56 8.72
CA ILE A 241 8.57 -5.64 8.02
C ILE A 241 9.60 -5.12 6.99
N ARG A 242 9.54 -3.83 6.64
CA ARG A 242 10.48 -3.16 5.74
C ARG A 242 11.46 -2.26 6.50
N PHE A 243 11.36 -2.21 7.83
CA PHE A 243 12.02 -1.18 8.61
C PHE A 243 13.54 -1.33 8.54
N ASP A 244 14.07 -2.47 8.98
CA ASP A 244 15.51 -2.67 9.09
C ASP A 244 16.22 -2.74 7.73
N GLU A 245 15.61 -3.43 6.77
CA GLU A 245 16.24 -3.69 5.47
C GLU A 245 16.21 -2.49 4.51
N VAL A 246 15.22 -1.61 4.63
CA VAL A 246 14.99 -0.55 3.63
C VAL A 246 14.84 0.82 4.24
N ILE A 247 14.06 0.95 5.32
CA ILE A 247 13.69 2.25 5.87
C ILE A 247 14.85 2.79 6.71
N LEU A 248 15.39 1.99 7.63
CA LEU A 248 16.47 2.38 8.53
C LEU A 248 17.72 2.84 7.75
N PRO A 249 18.22 2.10 6.74
CA PRO A 249 19.39 2.55 5.97
C PRO A 249 19.14 3.86 5.20
N ARG A 250 17.89 4.16 4.83
CA ARG A 250 17.53 5.40 4.12
C ARG A 250 17.35 6.60 5.05
N ILE A 251 16.82 6.38 6.24
CA ILE A 251 16.59 7.43 7.23
C ILE A 251 17.92 7.80 7.92
N VAL A 252 18.79 6.82 8.20
CA VAL A 252 19.99 7.04 9.03
C VAL A 252 21.19 7.63 8.26
N LEU A 253 21.05 7.92 6.96
CA LEU A 253 22.08 8.70 6.23
C LEU A 253 22.30 10.12 6.81
N PHE A 254 21.41 10.57 7.71
CA PHE A 254 21.46 11.87 8.37
C PHE A 254 21.68 11.83 9.90
N SER A 255 21.93 10.67 10.54
CA SER A 255 22.14 10.64 12.00
C SER A 255 22.92 9.42 12.56
N ASP A 256 23.46 9.54 13.78
CA ASP A 256 24.15 8.47 14.53
C ASP A 256 23.18 7.42 15.17
N PHE A 257 21.93 7.31 14.70
CA PHE A 257 20.85 6.55 15.38
C PHE A 257 20.87 5.02 15.18
N HIS A 258 21.87 4.45 14.50
CA HIS A 258 21.89 3.04 14.06
C HIS A 258 21.66 1.99 15.16
N ILE A 259 21.94 2.30 16.43
CA ILE A 259 21.93 1.33 17.55
C ILE A 259 20.57 1.30 18.29
N TYR A 260 19.69 2.29 18.09
CA TYR A 260 18.50 2.47 18.94
C TYR A 260 17.31 1.53 18.65
N VAL A 261 17.14 1.05 17.41
CA VAL A 261 15.87 0.46 16.94
C VAL A 261 15.64 -0.97 17.43
N LEU A 262 16.61 -1.86 17.24
CA LEU A 262 16.42 -3.29 17.51
C LEU A 262 16.50 -3.67 18.99
N PHE A 263 17.15 -2.85 19.82
CA PHE A 263 17.32 -3.15 21.25
C PHE A 263 16.19 -2.61 22.14
N ASN A 264 15.38 -1.65 21.67
CA ASN A 264 14.39 -0.95 22.51
C ASN A 264 12.91 -1.19 22.14
N LEU A 265 12.60 -1.89 21.03
CA LEU A 265 11.22 -2.15 20.58
C LEU A 265 10.88 -3.66 20.42
N PRO A 266 11.11 -4.52 21.45
CA PRO A 266 10.93 -5.97 21.36
C PRO A 266 9.49 -6.47 21.17
N TYR A 267 8.46 -5.63 21.33
CA TYR A 267 7.07 -6.05 21.07
C TYR A 267 6.61 -5.72 19.65
N ILE A 268 7.29 -4.80 18.97
CA ILE A 268 7.06 -4.48 17.54
C ILE A 268 7.87 -5.41 16.61
N PHE A 269 9.15 -5.66 16.95
CA PHE A 269 10.12 -6.42 16.13
C PHE A 269 10.41 -7.80 16.72
#